data_AF-A0A0M7LQH1-F1
#
_entry.id   AF-A0A0M7LQH1-F1
#
_cell.length_a   1.000
_cell.length_b   1.000
_cell.length_c   1.000
_cell.angle_alpha   90.00
_cell.angle_beta   90.00
_cell.angle_gamma   90.00
#
_symmetry.space_group_name_H-M   'P 1'
#
loop_
_entity.id
_entity.type
_entity.pdbx_description
1 polymer ?
#
loop_
_entity_poly.entity_id
_entity_poly.type
_entity_poly.pdbx_seq_one_letter_code
_entity_poly.pdbx_strand_id
1 'polypeptide(L)'
;MSQAPEFDFKYQFQLPGDWIKTLQVGSKLEPIDYQLEGRQILANVNLVPLVYIWRNEVPASWDDSMVIVAELKMAAALTYPVTASTSLMESLKQEAEIAARNARADDGQDIPPEELGGYPLYGSRF
;
A
#
# COMPACT_ATOMS: atom_id res chain seq x y z
N MET A 1 24.70 7.98 -8.09
CA MET A 1 24.86 9.15 -8.97
C MET A 1 23.54 9.36 -9.69
N SER A 2 22.96 10.56 -9.58
CA SER A 2 21.70 10.91 -10.25
C SER A 2 22.01 11.25 -11.71
N GLN A 3 21.63 10.40 -12.65
CA GLN A 3 21.65 10.74 -14.08
C GLN A 3 20.46 11.67 -14.35
N ALA A 4 20.58 12.58 -15.32
CA ALA A 4 19.41 13.29 -15.81
C ALA A 4 18.53 12.29 -16.60
N PRO A 5 17.20 12.31 -16.47
CA PRO A 5 16.31 11.42 -17.22
C PRO A 5 16.50 11.58 -18.73
N GLU A 6 16.30 10.51 -19.49
CA GLU A 6 16.71 10.47 -20.90
C GLU A 6 15.91 11.47 -21.76
N PHE A 7 14.61 11.72 -21.48
CA PHE A 7 13.81 12.82 -22.04
C PHE A 7 12.58 13.17 -21.11
N ASP A 8 11.92 14.31 -21.35
CA ASP A 8 10.67 14.85 -20.74
C ASP A 8 10.67 15.30 -19.26
N PHE A 9 11.53 14.76 -18.39
CA PHE A 9 11.58 15.13 -16.97
C PHE A 9 12.94 15.69 -16.53
N LYS A 10 12.93 16.69 -15.63
CA LYS A 10 14.14 17.37 -15.14
C LYS A 10 14.87 16.62 -14.03
N TYR A 11 14.16 15.81 -13.24
CA TYR A 11 14.70 15.15 -12.05
C TYR A 11 14.25 13.69 -11.96
N GLN A 12 15.10 12.85 -11.37
CA GLN A 12 14.79 11.48 -10.98
C GLN A 12 15.04 11.26 -9.49
N PHE A 13 14.16 10.49 -8.86
CA PHE A 13 14.20 10.18 -7.43
C PHE A 13 14.19 8.66 -7.25
N GLN A 14 15.20 8.12 -6.57
CA GLN A 14 15.27 6.69 -6.28
C GLN A 14 14.25 6.32 -5.21
N LEU A 15 13.45 5.27 -5.46
CA LEU A 15 12.53 4.74 -4.46
C LEU A 15 13.30 4.02 -3.35
N PRO A 16 12.81 4.08 -2.09
CA PRO A 16 13.37 3.33 -0.97
C PRO A 16 13.50 1.83 -1.26
N GLY A 17 14.46 1.16 -0.61
CA GLY A 17 14.72 -0.27 -0.83
C GLY A 17 13.57 -1.19 -0.41
N ASP A 18 12.81 -0.77 0.59
CA ASP A 18 11.63 -1.43 1.16
C ASP A 18 10.32 -1.03 0.48
N TRP A 19 10.33 -0.14 -0.52
CA TRP A 19 9.13 0.28 -1.24
C TRP A 19 8.41 -0.91 -1.92
N ILE A 20 7.10 -0.99 -1.69
CA ILE A 20 6.18 -1.97 -2.30
C ILE A 20 5.24 -1.28 -3.29
N LYS A 21 4.59 -0.19 -2.89
CA LYS A 21 3.57 0.48 -3.70
C LYS A 21 3.45 1.95 -3.38
N THR A 22 3.32 2.79 -4.39
CA THR A 22 3.03 4.22 -4.24
C THR A 22 1.54 4.45 -3.95
N LEU A 23 1.24 5.29 -2.96
CA LEU A 23 -0.12 5.73 -2.64
C LEU A 23 -0.37 7.15 -3.11
N GLN A 24 0.61 8.05 -2.93
CA GLN A 24 0.48 9.46 -3.29
C GLN A 24 1.83 10.05 -3.66
N VAL A 25 1.86 10.89 -4.69
CA VAL A 25 3.02 11.69 -5.09
C VAL A 25 2.59 13.15 -5.10
N GLY A 26 3.26 13.99 -4.32
CA GLY A 26 2.80 15.36 -4.02
C GLY A 26 1.83 15.42 -2.85
N SER A 27 1.07 16.51 -2.77
CA SER A 27 0.03 16.69 -1.76
C SER A 27 -1.34 16.42 -2.36
N LYS A 28 -2.37 16.14 -1.54
CA LYS A 28 -3.73 15.90 -2.04
C LYS A 28 -4.30 17.07 -2.85
N LEU A 29 -3.93 18.30 -2.50
CA LEU A 29 -4.39 19.53 -3.16
C LEU A 29 -3.47 19.98 -4.30
N GLU A 30 -2.24 19.49 -4.33
CA GLU A 30 -1.22 19.81 -5.33
C GLU A 30 -0.58 18.51 -5.82
N PRO A 31 -1.29 17.75 -6.67
CA PRO A 31 -0.72 16.58 -7.31
C PRO A 31 0.45 17.01 -8.21
N ILE A 32 1.52 16.23 -8.18
CA ILE A 32 2.70 16.47 -9.00
C ILE A 32 2.60 15.55 -10.21
N ASP A 33 2.85 16.08 -11.42
CA ASP A 33 3.01 15.23 -12.60
C ASP A 33 4.30 14.41 -12.48
N TYR A 34 4.15 13.10 -12.53
CA TYR A 34 5.26 12.17 -12.37
C TYR A 34 5.10 10.93 -13.25
N GLN A 35 6.23 10.30 -13.54
CA GLN A 35 6.29 9.00 -14.20
C GLN A 35 7.09 8.02 -13.34
N LEU A 36 6.61 6.78 -13.21
CA LEU A 36 7.33 5.71 -12.53
C LEU A 36 8.07 4.87 -13.57
N GLU A 37 9.39 4.82 -13.46
CA GLU A 37 10.25 3.98 -14.30
C GLU A 37 11.18 3.13 -13.44
N GLY A 38 11.07 1.80 -13.59
CA GLY A 38 11.82 0.86 -12.77
C GLY A 38 11.57 1.08 -11.27
N ARG A 39 12.61 1.50 -10.53
CA ARG A 39 12.52 1.87 -9.11
C ARG A 39 12.76 3.38 -8.89
N GLN A 40 12.32 4.21 -9.84
CA GLN A 40 12.54 5.64 -9.81
C GLN A 40 11.26 6.41 -10.14
N ILE A 41 11.10 7.58 -9.53
CA ILE A 41 10.09 8.57 -9.88
C ILE A 41 10.77 9.66 -10.69
N LEU A 42 10.26 9.93 -11.89
CA LEU A 42 10.66 11.05 -12.74
C LEU A 42 9.67 12.18 -12.53
N ALA A 43 10.16 13.39 -12.26
CA ALA A 43 9.31 14.56 -12.05
C ALA A 43 10.03 15.85 -12.47
N ASN A 44 9.24 16.89 -12.76
CA ASN A 44 9.75 18.21 -13.15
C ASN A 44 10.01 19.15 -11.96
N VAL A 45 9.84 18.63 -10.74
CA VAL A 45 10.07 19.33 -9.47
C VAL A 45 11.31 18.81 -8.77
N ASN A 46 11.95 19.66 -7.96
CA ASN A 46 13.17 19.33 -7.23
C ASN A 46 12.93 18.53 -5.93
N LEU A 47 11.69 18.50 -5.43
CA LEU A 47 11.31 17.77 -4.22
C LEU A 47 9.97 17.07 -4.47
N VAL A 48 9.92 15.77 -4.14
CA VAL A 48 8.74 14.93 -4.31
C VAL A 48 8.30 14.39 -2.94
N PRO A 49 7.23 14.93 -2.34
CA PRO A 49 6.56 14.28 -1.21
C PRO A 49 6.00 12.93 -1.68
N LEU A 50 6.31 11.85 -0.97
CA LEU A 50 5.90 10.49 -1.33
C LEU A 50 5.22 9.81 -0.14
N VAL A 51 3.99 9.34 -0.35
CA VAL A 51 3.31 8.40 0.54
C VAL A 51 3.30 7.04 -0.14
N TYR A 52 3.75 6.01 0.56
CA TYR A 52 3.93 4.68 0.00
C TYR A 52 3.74 3.59 1.04
N ILE A 53 3.43 2.38 0.56
CA ILE A 53 3.46 1.15 1.33
C ILE A 53 4.90 0.62 1.29
N TRP A 54 5.46 0.36 2.46
CA TRP A 54 6.79 -0.22 2.63
C TRP A 54 6.73 -1.64 3.18
N ARG A 55 7.82 -2.38 3.01
CA ARG A 55 8.02 -3.71 3.59
C ARG A 55 8.34 -3.56 5.07
N ASN A 56 7.32 -3.78 5.89
CA ASN A 56 7.48 -3.80 7.34
C ASN A 56 7.97 -5.18 7.81
N GLU A 57 9.24 -5.27 8.23
CA GLU A 57 9.87 -6.50 8.75
C GLU A 57 9.82 -6.61 10.28
N VAL A 58 9.08 -5.74 10.97
CA VAL A 58 8.97 -5.70 12.43
C VAL A 58 7.57 -6.17 12.85
N PRO A 59 7.35 -7.48 13.12
CA PRO A 59 6.02 -7.99 13.48
C PRO A 59 5.40 -7.34 14.72
N ALA A 60 6.23 -6.89 15.68
CA ALA A 60 5.75 -6.21 16.88
C ALA A 60 5.09 -4.84 16.61
N SER A 61 5.19 -4.33 15.38
CA SER A 61 4.52 -3.10 14.96
C SER A 61 3.20 -3.36 14.22
N TRP A 62 2.83 -4.63 14.01
CA TRP A 62 1.57 -4.98 13.38
C TRP A 62 0.43 -4.86 14.39
N ASP A 63 -0.76 -4.52 13.90
CA ASP A 63 -1.95 -4.55 14.71
C ASP A 63 -2.37 -6.00 15.01
N ASP A 64 -3.10 -6.20 16.11
CA ASP A 64 -3.54 -7.52 16.56
C ASP A 64 -4.38 -8.26 15.51
N SER A 65 -5.16 -7.52 14.73
CA SER A 65 -6.02 -8.11 13.68
C SER A 65 -5.19 -8.67 12.52
N MET A 66 -4.11 -7.97 12.14
CA MET A 66 -3.16 -8.42 11.13
C MET A 66 -2.39 -9.65 11.61
N VAL A 67 -2.02 -9.72 12.89
CA VAL A 67 -1.39 -10.90 13.49
C VAL A 67 -2.30 -12.12 13.36
N ILE A 68 -3.57 -12.00 13.77
CA ILE A 68 -4.56 -13.10 13.67
C ILE A 68 -4.72 -13.57 12.21
N VAL A 69 -4.82 -12.63 11.26
CA VAL A 69 -4.92 -12.97 9.83
C VAL A 69 -3.68 -13.71 9.34
N ALA A 70 -2.49 -13.28 9.76
CA ALA A 70 -1.24 -13.94 9.40
C ALA A 70 -1.18 -15.37 9.97
N GLU A 71 -1.56 -15.56 11.23
CA GLU A 71 -1.61 -16.87 11.89
C GLU A 71 -2.56 -17.84 11.18
N LEU A 72 -3.79 -17.41 10.88
CA LEU A 72 -4.77 -18.25 10.18
C LEU A 72 -4.30 -18.64 8.77
N LYS A 73 -3.67 -17.71 8.05
CA LYS A 73 -3.09 -18.00 6.73
C LYS A 73 -1.93 -19.00 6.81
N MET A 74 -1.06 -18.85 7.81
CA MET A 74 0.02 -19.81 8.05
C MET A 74 -0.52 -21.19 8.42
N ALA A 75 -1.51 -21.24 9.33
CA ALA A 75 -2.17 -22.49 9.71
C ALA A 75 -2.80 -23.17 8.50
N ALA A 76 -3.54 -22.44 7.67
CA ALA A 76 -4.13 -22.96 6.45
C ALA A 76 -3.08 -23.52 5.46
N ALA A 77 -1.95 -22.82 5.29
CA ALA A 77 -0.86 -23.27 4.43
C ALA A 77 -0.16 -24.54 4.93
N LEU A 78 -0.05 -24.70 6.25
CA LEU A 78 0.58 -25.86 6.89
C LEU A 78 -0.37 -27.04 7.10
N THR A 79 -1.68 -26.81 7.03
CA THR A 79 -2.69 -27.83 7.36
C THR A 79 -2.59 -29.06 6.46
N TYR A 80 -2.58 -28.88 5.15
CA TYR A 80 -2.51 -29.99 4.21
C TYR A 80 -1.23 -30.84 4.37
N PRO A 81 0.00 -30.25 4.40
CA PRO A 81 1.21 -31.04 4.57
C PRO A 81 1.31 -31.76 5.92
N VAL A 82 0.64 -31.26 6.97
CA VAL A 82 0.70 -31.86 8.33
C VAL A 82 -0.41 -32.89 8.57
N THR A 83 -1.62 -32.64 8.08
CA THR A 83 -2.81 -33.44 8.43
C THR A 83 -3.38 -34.25 7.26
N ALA A 84 -2.94 -33.98 6.03
CA ALA A 84 -3.52 -34.50 4.79
C ALA A 84 -5.03 -34.21 4.60
N SER A 85 -5.62 -33.31 5.41
CA SER A 85 -7.02 -32.94 5.32
C SER A 85 -7.21 -31.69 4.46
N THR A 86 -7.86 -31.86 3.31
CA THR A 86 -8.28 -30.73 2.45
C THR A 86 -9.45 -29.96 3.07
N SER A 87 -10.38 -30.64 3.73
CA SER A 87 -11.53 -30.01 4.36
C SER A 87 -11.13 -29.06 5.49
N LEU A 88 -10.17 -29.46 6.34
CA LEU A 88 -9.64 -28.58 7.39
C LEU A 88 -8.89 -27.39 6.79
N MET A 89 -8.10 -27.62 5.73
CA MET A 89 -7.40 -26.54 5.02
C MET A 89 -8.40 -25.52 4.45
N GLU A 90 -9.48 -25.97 3.81
CA GLU A 90 -10.51 -25.08 3.26
C GLU A 90 -11.23 -24.29 4.35
N SER A 91 -11.58 -24.93 5.47
CA SER A 91 -12.17 -24.27 6.63
C SER A 91 -11.28 -23.13 7.15
N LEU A 92 -9.98 -23.39 7.33
CA LEU A 92 -9.03 -22.37 7.81
C LEU A 92 -8.80 -21.26 6.79
N LYS A 93 -8.81 -21.56 5.48
CA LYS A 93 -8.77 -20.53 4.45
C LYS A 93 -9.97 -19.61 4.53
N GLN A 94 -11.18 -20.17 4.70
CA GLN A 94 -12.40 -19.38 4.83
C GLN A 94 -12.37 -18.51 6.09
N GLU A 95 -11.90 -19.05 7.22
CA GLU A 95 -11.74 -18.30 8.46
C GLU A 95 -10.74 -17.14 8.29
N ALA A 96 -9.60 -17.41 7.64
CA ALA A 96 -8.61 -16.37 7.32
C ALA A 96 -9.19 -15.26 6.43
N GLU A 97 -10.04 -15.60 5.46
CA GLU A 97 -10.72 -14.60 4.61
C GLU A 97 -11.71 -13.75 5.39
N ILE A 98 -12.46 -14.35 6.33
CA ILE A 98 -13.37 -13.62 7.22
C ILE A 98 -12.59 -12.67 8.12
N ALA A 99 -11.54 -13.16 8.79
CA ALA A 99 -10.68 -12.34 9.64
C ALA A 99 -10.07 -11.18 8.85
N ALA A 100 -9.61 -11.43 7.62
CA ALA A 100 -9.05 -10.38 6.77
C ALA A 100 -10.09 -9.34 6.31
N ARG A 101 -11.36 -9.74 6.15
CA ARG A 101 -12.44 -8.77 5.88
C ARG A 101 -12.70 -7.88 7.08
N ASN A 102 -12.74 -8.45 8.28
CA ASN A 102 -12.97 -7.70 9.51
C ASN A 102 -11.81 -6.71 9.77
N ALA A 103 -10.56 -7.19 9.69
CA ALA A 103 -9.37 -6.34 9.83
C ALA A 103 -9.39 -5.12 8.89
N ARG A 104 -9.78 -5.31 7.62
CA ARG A 104 -9.94 -4.20 6.66
C ARG A 104 -11.10 -3.27 7.00
N ALA A 105 -12.18 -3.78 7.57
CA ALA A 105 -13.32 -2.97 7.95
C ALA A 105 -12.98 -2.08 9.16
N ASP A 106 -12.21 -2.63 10.12
CA ASP A 106 -11.75 -1.91 11.30
C ASP A 106 -10.73 -0.82 10.91
N ASP A 107 -9.71 -1.16 10.12
CA ASP A 107 -8.73 -0.19 9.57
C ASP A 107 -9.42 0.94 8.76
N GLY A 108 -10.49 0.61 8.04
CA GLY A 108 -11.29 1.59 7.31
C GLY A 108 -12.03 2.60 8.20
N GLN A 109 -12.23 2.31 9.48
CA GLN A 109 -12.84 3.25 10.44
C GLN A 109 -11.82 4.22 11.03
N ASP A 110 -10.54 3.86 11.05
CA ASP A 110 -9.46 4.69 11.59
C ASP A 110 -9.02 5.81 10.62
N ILE A 111 -9.45 5.72 9.36
CA ILE A 111 -9.18 6.72 8.32
C ILE A 111 -10.35 7.71 8.28
N PRO A 112 -10.12 9.03 8.54
CA PRO A 112 -11.19 10.01 8.40
C PRO A 112 -11.74 9.98 6.97
N PRO A 113 -13.06 10.16 6.78
CA PRO A 113 -13.65 10.16 5.45
C PRO A 113 -12.94 11.18 4.56
N GLU A 114 -12.63 10.82 3.32
CA GLU A 114 -12.12 11.79 2.38
C GLU A 114 -13.20 12.86 2.12
N GLU A 115 -12.94 14.09 2.54
CA GLU A 115 -13.83 15.21 2.26
C GLU A 115 -13.87 15.47 0.75
N LEU A 116 -15.06 15.43 0.16
CA LEU A 116 -15.32 15.75 -1.26
C LEU A 116 -15.00 17.22 -1.64
N GLY A 117 -14.51 18.04 -0.70
CA GLY A 117 -14.32 19.49 -0.86
C GLY A 117 -13.06 19.93 -1.62
N GLY A 118 -12.17 19.00 -1.98
CA GLY A 118 -10.84 19.32 -2.54
C GLY A 118 -10.67 19.10 -4.04
N TYR A 119 -11.71 18.77 -4.79
CA TYR A 119 -11.55 18.53 -6.23
C TYR A 119 -11.28 19.86 -6.98
N PRO A 120 -10.28 19.91 -7.89
CA PRO A 120 -10.00 21.07 -8.75
C PRO A 120 -11.21 21.55 -9.57
N LEU A 121 -12.22 20.68 -9.73
CA LEU A 121 -13.46 20.94 -10.48
C LEU A 121 -14.43 21.90 -9.75
N TYR A 122 -14.28 22.13 -8.44
CA TYR A 122 -15.13 23.08 -7.72
C TYR A 122 -14.67 24.53 -7.87
N GLY A 123 -13.38 24.76 -8.12
CA GLY A 123 -12.80 26.10 -8.31
C GLY A 123 -13.04 26.71 -9.69
N SER A 124 -13.58 25.95 -10.65
CA SER A 124 -13.80 26.43 -12.03
C SER A 124 -15.23 26.91 -12.31
N ARG A 125 -16.09 27.00 -11.28
CA ARG A 125 -17.51 27.38 -11.43
C ARG A 125 -17.82 28.81 -10.96
N PHE A 126 -16.82 29.58 -10.56
CA PHE A 126 -16.93 31.01 -10.27
C PHE A 126 -15.85 31.80 -11.01
#